data_AF-A0A5C3N234-F1
#
_entry.id   AF-A0A5C3N234-F1
#
_cell.length_a   1.000
_cell.length_b   1.000
_cell.length_c   1.000
_cell.angle_alpha   90.00
_cell.angle_beta   90.00
_cell.angle_gamma   90.00
#
_symmetry.space_group_name_H-M   'P 1'
#
loop_
_entity.id
_entity.type
_entity.pdbx_description
1 polymer ?
#
loop_
_entity_poly.entity_id
_entity_poly.type
_entity_poly.pdbx_seq_one_letter_code
_entity_poly.pdbx_strand_id
1 'polypeptide(L)'
;MAAQEATSAGGDTVVTVQALVGGHFWLPDREVFQDSVHLPAETGSQVPTFSFLITHPVHGKLLFDLGLRKHGKGYPPAWDETLAEFKPECEEDVADVLQKGGVELDTINFLVYSHLHFDHVGDPTLFPSAEIILGKDAESLFEKPYPHDPESLFQEWPEGRTITYLQYTVPQASVKEESLPEQEESTETNGPIDTGSSPKPGGKAAVPPDDKKEVPENGTKATHLARPPPQQISPLGPFPHALDLFADGSIYVIDTPGHFPGHLCLLARVSTSPATYILLAGDCCHNRLCYTPGERLISQENYEDIEVARDTVAKLVNCAREGELKVGKEEGGIGKVVVILAHEKEREEEMPLFPKELNSWAVEEAWKEAKEEITPLRQKRAREEEVDEEDADRTIKRKLEATIENPSDGKGHGTKTKREEDEADGVAAGAAKKQRTQ
;
A
#
# COMPACT_ATOMS: atom_id res chain seq x y z
N MET A 1 -20.82 28.77 -8.85
CA MET A 1 -20.31 27.45 -8.40
C MET A 1 -18.83 27.44 -8.72
N ALA A 2 -18.00 27.67 -7.72
CA ALA A 2 -16.55 27.66 -7.89
C ALA A 2 -16.11 26.18 -7.91
N ALA A 3 -15.40 25.80 -8.95
CA ALA A 3 -14.66 24.53 -8.97
C ALA A 3 -13.66 24.59 -7.82
N GLN A 4 -13.80 23.64 -6.89
CA GLN A 4 -12.83 23.46 -5.82
C GLN A 4 -11.57 22.91 -6.51
N GLU A 5 -10.56 23.75 -6.64
CA GLU A 5 -9.21 23.32 -7.00
C GLU A 5 -8.80 22.24 -6.01
N ALA A 6 -8.61 21.02 -6.49
CA ALA A 6 -7.95 19.98 -5.73
C ALA A 6 -6.52 20.46 -5.48
N THR A 7 -6.27 20.99 -4.30
CA THR A 7 -4.95 21.38 -3.84
C THR A 7 -4.05 20.15 -3.85
N SER A 8 -3.02 20.15 -4.69
CA SER A 8 -1.97 19.15 -4.72
C SER A 8 -1.02 19.33 -3.53
N ALA A 9 -1.43 18.84 -2.38
CA ALA A 9 -0.54 18.63 -1.25
C ALA A 9 -0.63 17.15 -0.88
N GLY A 10 0.20 16.31 -1.50
CA GLY A 10 0.45 14.99 -0.95
C GLY A 10 1.02 15.19 0.46
N GLY A 11 0.26 14.85 1.50
CA GLY A 11 0.64 15.12 2.88
C GLY A 11 1.98 14.49 3.24
N ASP A 12 2.68 15.04 4.23
CA ASP A 12 3.96 14.50 4.72
C ASP A 12 3.79 13.26 5.62
N THR A 13 2.59 12.65 5.66
CA THR A 13 2.29 11.50 6.50
C THR A 13 3.08 10.28 6.05
N VAL A 14 3.83 9.70 6.98
CA VAL A 14 4.52 8.43 6.84
C VAL A 14 3.87 7.41 7.78
N VAL A 15 3.68 6.19 7.29
CA VAL A 15 3.23 5.06 8.11
C VAL A 15 4.39 4.14 8.45
N THR A 16 4.30 3.45 9.58
CA THR A 16 5.21 2.37 9.92
C THR A 16 4.67 1.06 9.35
N VAL A 17 5.53 0.26 8.70
CA VAL A 17 5.16 -1.05 8.14
C VAL A 17 6.03 -2.14 8.79
N GLN A 18 5.42 -3.23 9.25
CA GLN A 18 6.10 -4.39 9.82
C GLN A 18 5.59 -5.67 9.13
N ALA A 19 6.49 -6.51 8.64
CA ALA A 19 6.14 -7.77 7.98
C ALA A 19 5.94 -8.90 8.99
N LEU A 20 4.88 -9.67 8.85
CA LEU A 20 4.58 -10.88 9.62
C LEU A 20 4.58 -12.08 8.67
N VAL A 21 5.06 -13.22 9.16
CA VAL A 21 4.90 -14.50 8.47
C VAL A 21 3.69 -15.20 9.08
N GLY A 22 2.61 -15.31 8.32
CA GLY A 22 1.36 -15.95 8.72
C GLY A 22 1.35 -17.47 8.52
N GLY A 23 2.53 -18.10 8.59
CA GLY A 23 2.76 -19.51 8.28
C GLY A 23 3.34 -19.75 6.89
N HIS A 24 3.47 -21.02 6.54
CA HIS A 24 4.02 -21.50 5.29
C HIS A 24 3.10 -22.56 4.68
N PHE A 25 3.18 -22.75 3.37
CA PHE A 25 2.47 -23.84 2.71
C PHE A 25 3.26 -24.35 1.50
N TRP A 26 2.92 -25.54 1.03
CA TRP A 26 3.45 -26.11 -0.20
C TRP A 26 2.73 -25.50 -1.41
N LEU A 27 3.47 -24.80 -2.27
CA LEU A 27 2.95 -24.21 -3.49
C LEU A 27 3.49 -24.98 -4.71
N PRO A 28 2.64 -25.75 -5.42
CA PRO A 28 3.07 -26.48 -6.61
C PRO A 28 3.54 -25.55 -7.74
N ASP A 29 4.60 -25.93 -8.45
CA ASP A 29 5.15 -25.14 -9.57
C ASP A 29 4.11 -24.92 -10.68
N ARG A 30 3.17 -25.86 -10.86
CA ARG A 30 2.07 -25.75 -11.83
C ARG A 30 1.10 -24.62 -11.51
N GLU A 31 0.97 -24.22 -10.24
CA GLU A 31 0.13 -23.11 -9.80
C GLU A 31 0.84 -21.75 -9.96
N VAL A 32 2.17 -21.76 -10.10
CA VAL A 32 2.99 -20.55 -10.13
C VAL A 32 3.45 -20.18 -11.54
N PHE A 33 3.91 -21.17 -12.31
CA PHE A 33 4.61 -20.93 -13.56
C PHE A 33 3.91 -21.56 -14.77
N GLN A 34 3.67 -20.75 -15.82
CA GLN A 34 2.99 -21.20 -17.04
C GLN A 34 3.70 -22.36 -17.75
N ASP A 35 5.02 -22.39 -17.71
CA ASP A 35 5.83 -23.44 -18.31
C ASP A 35 5.91 -24.70 -17.42
N SER A 36 5.32 -24.69 -16.22
CA SER A 36 5.25 -25.82 -15.29
C SER A 36 3.87 -26.49 -15.21
N VAL A 37 2.86 -26.04 -15.96
CA VAL A 37 1.46 -26.57 -15.89
C VAL A 37 1.34 -28.08 -16.14
N HIS A 38 2.33 -28.68 -16.79
CA HIS A 38 2.36 -30.11 -17.11
C HIS A 38 3.10 -30.95 -16.06
N LEU A 39 3.72 -30.30 -15.06
CA LEU A 39 4.45 -30.96 -14.00
C LEU A 39 3.49 -31.46 -12.91
N PRO A 40 3.86 -32.53 -12.18
CA PRO A 40 3.02 -33.08 -11.13
C PRO A 40 3.00 -32.17 -9.88
N ALA A 41 1.97 -32.28 -9.04
CA ALA A 41 1.78 -31.40 -7.87
C ALA A 41 2.93 -31.47 -6.83
N GLU A 42 3.73 -32.55 -6.85
CA GLU A 42 4.89 -32.72 -5.99
C GLU A 42 6.13 -31.93 -6.44
N THR A 43 6.11 -31.30 -7.62
CA THR A 43 7.09 -30.26 -7.97
C THR A 43 6.57 -28.92 -7.51
N GLY A 44 7.34 -28.23 -6.67
CA GLY A 44 6.91 -27.01 -6.01
C GLY A 44 7.90 -26.62 -4.92
N SER A 45 7.51 -25.67 -4.09
CA SER A 45 8.32 -25.22 -2.97
C SER A 45 7.47 -24.83 -1.77
N GLN A 46 8.06 -24.90 -0.58
CA GLN A 46 7.46 -24.29 0.60
C GLN A 46 7.67 -22.77 0.53
N VAL A 47 6.58 -22.01 0.65
CA VAL A 47 6.56 -20.55 0.57
C VAL A 47 5.92 -19.96 1.83
N PRO A 48 6.33 -18.74 2.24
CA PRO A 48 5.63 -18.01 3.31
C PRO A 48 4.28 -17.50 2.82
N THR A 49 3.40 -17.14 3.74
CA THR A 49 2.36 -16.12 3.48
C THR A 49 2.67 -14.88 4.32
N PHE A 50 2.84 -13.74 3.67
CA PHE A 50 3.08 -12.49 4.37
C PHE A 50 1.78 -11.77 4.73
N SER A 51 1.77 -11.21 5.93
CA SER A 51 0.80 -10.20 6.36
C SER A 51 1.54 -8.98 6.87
N PHE A 52 0.90 -7.82 6.91
CA PHE A 52 1.58 -6.58 7.27
C PHE A 52 0.82 -5.78 8.31
N LEU A 53 1.48 -5.49 9.43
CA LEU A 53 0.99 -4.51 10.41
C LEU A 53 1.44 -3.14 9.96
N ILE A 54 0.47 -2.28 9.68
CA ILE A 54 0.68 -0.89 9.27
C ILE A 54 0.14 0.02 10.36
N THR A 55 1.01 0.85 10.94
CA THR A 55 0.62 1.84 11.95
C THR A 55 0.58 3.22 11.33
N HIS A 56 -0.63 3.78 11.27
CA HIS A 56 -0.88 5.15 10.85
C HIS A 56 -0.87 6.09 12.06
N PRO A 57 -0.16 7.24 12.02
CA PRO A 57 -0.02 8.13 13.19
C PRO A 57 -1.35 8.74 13.66
N VAL A 58 -2.29 8.98 12.75
CA VAL A 58 -3.63 9.53 13.03
C VAL A 58 -4.73 8.47 13.12
N HIS A 59 -4.80 7.52 12.17
CA HIS A 59 -5.93 6.61 12.01
C HIS A 59 -5.80 5.26 12.74
N GLY A 60 -4.65 4.96 13.35
CA GLY A 60 -4.44 3.75 14.13
C GLY A 60 -3.82 2.60 13.33
N LYS A 61 -4.11 1.36 13.71
CA LYS A 61 -3.44 0.17 13.17
C LYS A 61 -4.30 -0.55 12.14
N LEU A 62 -3.66 -1.01 11.08
CA LEU A 62 -4.26 -1.77 9.99
C LEU A 62 -3.46 -3.06 9.80
N LEU A 63 -4.16 -4.15 9.50
CA LEU A 63 -3.54 -5.37 8.96
C LEU A 63 -3.88 -5.47 7.48
N PHE A 64 -2.87 -5.70 6.65
CA PHE A 64 -3.02 -6.12 5.27
C PHE A 64 -2.81 -7.63 5.21
N ASP A 65 -3.91 -8.35 4.95
CA ASP A 65 -4.07 -9.81 5.11
C ASP A 65 -3.82 -10.34 6.54
N LEU A 66 -4.22 -11.59 6.77
CA LEU A 66 -4.06 -12.32 8.04
C LEU A 66 -3.34 -13.67 7.89
N GLY A 67 -2.91 -14.04 6.69
CA GLY A 67 -2.19 -15.28 6.46
C GLY A 67 -3.07 -16.53 6.64
N LEU A 68 -2.44 -17.63 7.08
CA LEU A 68 -3.12 -18.88 7.40
C LEU A 68 -3.77 -18.83 8.78
N ARG A 69 -4.79 -19.66 8.97
CA ARG A 69 -5.36 -19.98 10.28
C ARG A 69 -4.43 -20.86 11.10
N LYS A 70 -4.51 -20.69 12.42
CA LYS A 70 -3.78 -21.50 13.39
C LYS A 70 -4.00 -23.01 13.19
N HIS A 71 -2.91 -23.74 13.27
CA HIS A 71 -2.74 -25.16 12.98
C HIS A 71 -3.24 -25.59 11.58
N GLY A 72 -3.40 -24.65 10.64
CA GLY A 72 -3.95 -24.91 9.30
C GLY A 72 -5.41 -25.37 9.33
N LYS A 73 -6.20 -24.97 10.34
CA LYS A 73 -7.55 -25.50 10.59
C LYS A 73 -8.61 -24.39 10.73
N GLY A 74 -9.88 -24.80 10.68
CA GLY A 74 -11.02 -23.91 10.89
C GLY A 74 -11.48 -23.21 9.61
N TYR A 75 -11.14 -23.76 8.45
CA TYR A 75 -11.67 -23.35 7.15
C TYR A 75 -13.02 -24.04 6.87
N PRO A 76 -13.87 -23.45 6.01
CA PRO A 76 -15.01 -24.16 5.43
C PRO A 76 -14.58 -25.51 4.80
N PRO A 77 -15.38 -26.58 4.92
CA PRO A 77 -15.04 -27.91 4.38
C PRO A 77 -14.78 -27.92 2.88
N ALA A 78 -15.35 -26.97 2.12
CA ALA A 78 -15.10 -26.83 0.69
C ALA A 78 -13.61 -26.60 0.34
N TRP A 79 -12.78 -26.18 1.29
CA TRP A 79 -11.32 -26.06 1.10
C TRP A 79 -10.55 -27.38 1.27
N ASP A 80 -11.16 -28.48 1.75
CA ASP A 80 -10.44 -29.69 2.17
C ASP A 80 -9.53 -30.27 1.06
N GLU A 81 -9.99 -30.28 -0.20
CA GLU A 81 -9.19 -30.76 -1.33
C GLU A 81 -7.97 -29.86 -1.59
N THR A 82 -8.17 -28.55 -1.64
CA THR A 82 -7.08 -27.57 -1.78
C THR A 82 -6.10 -27.67 -0.63
N LEU A 83 -6.55 -27.76 0.62
CA LEU A 83 -5.68 -27.83 1.79
C LEU A 83 -4.87 -29.13 1.82
N ALA A 84 -5.40 -30.22 1.28
CA ALA A 84 -4.64 -31.48 1.14
C ALA A 84 -3.49 -31.37 0.14
N GLU A 85 -3.66 -30.59 -0.94
CA GLU A 85 -2.61 -30.34 -1.93
C GLU A 85 -1.59 -29.30 -1.43
N PHE A 86 -2.07 -28.16 -0.93
CA PHE A 86 -1.25 -27.01 -0.54
C PHE A 86 -0.61 -27.17 0.84
N LYS A 87 -1.08 -28.09 1.70
CA LYS A 87 -0.43 -28.48 2.96
C LYS A 87 -0.03 -27.26 3.83
N PRO A 88 -1.00 -26.48 4.33
CA PRO A 88 -0.71 -25.33 5.18
C PRO A 88 -0.08 -25.75 6.51
N GLU A 89 0.98 -25.05 6.90
CA GLU A 89 1.74 -25.21 8.13
C GLU A 89 1.78 -23.87 8.87
N CYS A 90 0.98 -23.75 9.93
CA CYS A 90 0.87 -22.52 10.70
C CYS A 90 0.66 -22.87 12.17
N GLU A 91 1.73 -23.09 12.94
CA GLU A 91 1.56 -23.38 14.38
C GLU A 91 1.03 -22.16 15.16
N GLU A 92 1.40 -20.97 14.71
CA GLU A 92 1.05 -19.69 15.31
C GLU A 92 0.56 -18.75 14.22
N ASP A 93 -0.68 -18.28 14.35
CA ASP A 93 -1.25 -17.36 13.37
C ASP A 93 -0.80 -15.92 13.59
N VAL A 94 -1.22 -15.01 12.71
CA VAL A 94 -0.92 -13.59 12.82
C VAL A 94 -1.32 -13.01 14.19
N ALA A 95 -2.41 -13.48 14.79
CA ALA A 95 -2.85 -13.01 16.10
C ALA A 95 -1.88 -13.44 17.22
N ASP A 96 -1.43 -14.69 17.23
CA ASP A 96 -0.41 -15.17 18.16
C ASP A 96 0.90 -14.39 18.03
N VAL A 97 1.36 -14.15 16.79
CA VAL A 97 2.60 -13.41 16.51
C VAL A 97 2.51 -11.97 17.03
N LEU A 98 1.38 -11.29 16.77
CA LEU A 98 1.12 -9.93 17.27
C LEU A 98 1.13 -9.86 18.79
N GLN A 99 0.42 -10.78 19.46
CA GLN A 99 0.35 -10.83 20.93
C GLN A 99 1.72 -11.08 21.56
N LYS A 100 2.53 -11.96 20.98
CA LYS A 100 3.92 -12.18 21.43
C LYS A 100 4.80 -10.94 21.29
N GLY A 101 4.55 -10.11 20.29
CA GLY A 101 5.19 -8.81 20.13
C GLY A 101 4.57 -7.69 20.97
N GLY A 102 3.59 -7.99 21.82
CA GLY A 102 2.95 -7.01 22.71
C GLY A 102 1.90 -6.12 22.03
N VAL A 103 1.31 -6.57 20.92
CA VAL A 103 0.20 -5.88 20.26
C VAL A 103 -1.12 -6.47 20.73
N GLU A 104 -1.95 -5.64 21.35
CA GLU A 104 -3.32 -5.99 21.74
C GLU A 104 -4.23 -6.01 20.51
N LEU A 105 -4.93 -7.13 20.27
CA LEU A 105 -5.70 -7.37 19.04
C LEU A 105 -6.92 -6.45 18.90
N ASP A 106 -7.49 -5.99 20.01
CA ASP A 106 -8.60 -5.03 20.02
C ASP A 106 -8.18 -3.61 19.59
N THR A 107 -6.87 -3.35 19.48
CA THR A 107 -6.31 -2.09 18.98
C THR A 107 -6.11 -2.07 17.47
N ILE A 108 -6.42 -3.16 16.76
CA ILE A 108 -6.46 -3.20 15.30
C ILE A 108 -7.77 -2.56 14.81
N ASN A 109 -7.64 -1.53 14.00
CA ASN A 109 -8.75 -0.71 13.52
C ASN A 109 -9.28 -1.17 12.15
N PHE A 110 -8.42 -1.74 11.32
CA PHE A 110 -8.77 -2.12 9.95
C PHE A 110 -8.15 -3.47 9.59
N LEU A 111 -8.95 -4.34 8.96
CA LEU A 111 -8.49 -5.51 8.22
C LEU A 111 -8.71 -5.21 6.73
N VAL A 112 -7.64 -5.01 5.99
CA VAL A 112 -7.69 -4.87 4.53
C VAL A 112 -7.22 -6.19 3.93
N TYR A 113 -8.09 -6.82 3.16
CA TYR A 113 -7.72 -8.05 2.45
C TYR A 113 -7.30 -7.72 1.02
N SER A 114 -6.18 -8.28 0.58
CA SER A 114 -5.81 -8.32 -0.83
C SER A 114 -6.87 -9.08 -1.61
N HIS A 115 -7.25 -10.27 -1.14
CA HIS A 115 -8.32 -11.11 -1.66
C HIS A 115 -8.70 -12.22 -0.64
N LEU A 116 -9.52 -13.20 -1.04
CA LEU A 116 -10.17 -14.15 -0.12
C LEU A 116 -9.78 -15.62 -0.31
N HIS A 117 -8.55 -15.90 -0.76
CA HIS A 117 -8.00 -17.24 -0.66
C HIS A 117 -7.67 -17.62 0.79
N PHE A 118 -7.61 -18.93 1.04
CA PHE A 118 -7.47 -19.51 2.38
C PHE A 118 -6.25 -19.01 3.16
N ASP A 119 -5.18 -18.67 2.44
CA ASP A 119 -3.89 -18.23 2.95
C ASP A 119 -3.73 -16.72 3.13
N HIS A 120 -4.82 -15.96 2.94
CA HIS A 120 -4.88 -14.52 3.20
C HIS A 120 -5.87 -14.16 4.30
N VAL A 121 -6.90 -14.99 4.53
CA VAL A 121 -8.07 -14.62 5.34
C VAL A 121 -7.87 -14.77 6.85
N GLY A 122 -7.02 -15.69 7.30
CA GLY A 122 -6.84 -16.01 8.72
C GLY A 122 -8.15 -16.22 9.50
N ASP A 123 -8.16 -15.87 10.78
CA ASP A 123 -9.37 -15.83 11.61
C ASP A 123 -9.76 -14.38 11.97
N PRO A 124 -10.72 -13.76 11.25
CA PRO A 124 -11.14 -12.39 11.51
C PRO A 124 -11.89 -12.19 12.84
N THR A 125 -12.32 -13.28 13.52
CA THR A 125 -13.06 -13.20 14.79
C THR A 125 -12.18 -12.69 15.94
N LEU A 126 -10.85 -12.84 15.82
CA LEU A 126 -9.87 -12.46 16.84
C LEU A 126 -9.63 -10.94 16.92
N PHE A 127 -10.14 -10.16 15.97
CA PHE A 127 -9.88 -8.72 15.83
C PHE A 127 -11.15 -7.87 16.01
N PRO A 128 -11.89 -7.97 17.13
CA PRO A 128 -13.30 -7.56 17.25
C PRO A 128 -13.61 -6.09 16.98
N SER A 129 -12.60 -5.20 17.02
CA SER A 129 -12.75 -3.77 16.77
C SER A 129 -12.63 -3.35 15.30
N ALA A 130 -12.01 -4.19 14.46
CA ALA A 130 -11.64 -3.80 13.11
C ALA A 130 -12.81 -3.71 12.09
N GLU A 131 -12.83 -2.65 11.27
CA GLU A 131 -13.56 -2.63 9.99
C GLU A 131 -12.88 -3.58 9.00
N ILE A 132 -13.66 -4.36 8.26
CA ILE A 132 -13.17 -5.24 7.20
C ILE A 132 -13.33 -4.52 5.86
N ILE A 133 -12.26 -4.43 5.08
CA ILE A 133 -12.18 -3.67 3.83
C ILE A 133 -11.71 -4.58 2.69
N LEU A 134 -12.47 -4.58 1.60
CA LEU A 134 -12.31 -5.49 0.46
C LEU A 134 -12.53 -4.76 -0.87
N GLY A 135 -12.07 -5.32 -1.99
CA GLY A 135 -12.46 -4.86 -3.32
C GLY A 135 -13.94 -5.14 -3.61
N LYS A 136 -14.60 -4.28 -4.40
CA LYS A 136 -16.06 -4.38 -4.64
C LYS A 136 -16.49 -5.73 -5.20
N ASP A 137 -15.71 -6.31 -6.09
CA ASP A 137 -16.08 -7.55 -6.79
C ASP A 137 -16.06 -8.79 -5.88
N ALA A 138 -15.49 -8.68 -4.67
CA ALA A 138 -15.57 -9.73 -3.65
C ALA A 138 -16.95 -9.79 -2.96
N GLU A 139 -17.83 -8.81 -3.14
CA GLU A 139 -19.15 -8.77 -2.48
C GLU A 139 -20.04 -9.95 -2.88
N SER A 140 -20.01 -10.36 -4.15
CA SER A 140 -20.82 -11.47 -4.68
C SER A 140 -20.45 -12.83 -4.06
N LEU A 141 -19.23 -12.98 -3.54
CA LEU A 141 -18.76 -14.20 -2.89
C LEU A 141 -19.52 -14.51 -1.59
N PHE A 142 -20.19 -13.50 -1.02
CA PHE A 142 -20.97 -13.62 0.23
C PHE A 142 -22.47 -13.71 -0.01
N GLU A 143 -22.94 -13.99 -1.23
CA GLU A 143 -24.36 -14.26 -1.48
C GLU A 143 -24.83 -15.52 -0.72
N LYS A 144 -23.95 -16.52 -0.60
CA LYS A 144 -24.18 -17.79 0.10
C LYS A 144 -22.91 -18.25 0.83
N PRO A 145 -22.59 -17.63 1.97
CA PRO A 145 -21.39 -17.99 2.71
C PRO A 145 -21.60 -19.27 3.55
N TYR A 146 -20.52 -19.93 3.93
CA TYR A 146 -20.54 -20.95 4.97
C TYR A 146 -20.82 -20.29 6.34
N PRO A 147 -21.67 -20.87 7.23
CA PRO A 147 -22.26 -22.20 7.15
C PRO A 147 -23.65 -22.26 6.48
N HIS A 148 -24.15 -21.15 5.93
CA HIS A 148 -25.44 -21.14 5.23
C HIS A 148 -25.43 -22.03 3.98
N ASP A 149 -24.30 -22.08 3.27
CA ASP A 149 -24.03 -23.03 2.19
C ASP A 149 -22.79 -23.89 2.53
N PRO A 150 -22.95 -25.20 2.80
CA PRO A 150 -21.84 -26.10 3.13
C PRO A 150 -20.76 -26.24 2.04
N GLU A 151 -21.11 -25.95 0.77
CA GLU A 151 -20.19 -26.04 -0.36
C GLU A 151 -19.46 -24.71 -0.63
N SER A 152 -19.73 -23.68 0.17
CA SER A 152 -19.08 -22.38 0.02
C SER A 152 -17.67 -22.39 0.57
N LEU A 153 -16.73 -21.86 -0.21
CA LEU A 153 -15.36 -21.58 0.22
C LEU A 153 -15.28 -20.40 1.20
N PHE A 154 -16.32 -19.55 1.26
CA PHE A 154 -16.25 -18.28 1.98
C PHE A 154 -17.03 -18.34 3.29
N GLN A 155 -16.30 -18.24 4.40
CA GLN A 155 -16.89 -18.14 5.74
C GLN A 155 -17.63 -16.81 5.89
N GLU A 156 -18.83 -16.84 6.46
CA GLU A 156 -19.57 -15.61 6.79
C GLU A 156 -18.76 -14.70 7.72
N TRP A 157 -18.91 -13.38 7.54
CA TRP A 157 -18.24 -12.42 8.40
C TRP A 157 -18.76 -12.50 9.85
N PRO A 158 -17.91 -12.23 10.86
CA PRO A 158 -18.37 -12.19 12.24
C PRO A 158 -19.54 -11.20 12.41
N GLU A 159 -20.48 -11.52 13.29
CA GLU A 159 -21.67 -10.69 13.51
C GLU A 159 -21.28 -9.28 14.02
N GLY A 160 -22.01 -8.26 13.56
CA GLY A 160 -21.84 -6.88 14.03
C GLY A 160 -20.60 -6.16 13.46
N ARG A 161 -19.92 -6.76 12.47
CA ARG A 161 -18.75 -6.15 11.81
C ARG A 161 -19.17 -5.13 10.76
N THR A 162 -18.42 -4.03 10.69
CA THR A 162 -18.50 -3.09 9.55
C THR A 162 -17.72 -3.68 8.39
N ILE A 163 -18.40 -3.89 7.26
CA ILE A 163 -17.78 -4.37 6.01
C ILE A 163 -17.85 -3.24 4.99
N THR A 164 -16.70 -2.88 4.42
CA THR A 164 -16.59 -1.86 3.37
C THR A 164 -16.05 -2.49 2.09
N TYR A 165 -16.86 -2.42 1.05
CA TYR A 165 -16.48 -2.80 -0.31
C TYR A 165 -16.04 -1.56 -1.09
N LEU A 166 -14.75 -1.47 -1.39
CA LEU A 166 -14.14 -0.36 -2.10
C LEU A 166 -14.58 -0.36 -3.56
N GLN A 167 -15.26 0.70 -3.98
CA GLN A 167 -15.70 0.90 -5.34
C GLN A 167 -14.90 2.01 -6.02
N TYR A 168 -14.41 1.73 -7.22
CA TYR A 168 -13.71 2.69 -8.05
C TYR A 168 -14.70 3.29 -9.05
N THR A 169 -14.82 4.62 -9.06
CA THR A 169 -15.70 5.29 -10.03
C THR A 169 -15.00 5.37 -11.39
N VAL A 170 -15.58 4.73 -12.41
CA VAL A 170 -15.21 4.99 -13.80
C VAL A 170 -15.87 6.30 -14.21
N PRO A 171 -15.13 7.32 -14.69
CA PRO A 171 -15.76 8.49 -15.28
C PRO A 171 -16.61 8.03 -16.46
N GLN A 172 -17.93 8.22 -16.41
CA GLN A 172 -18.78 7.94 -17.56
C GLN A 172 -18.33 8.84 -18.72
N ALA A 173 -17.72 8.24 -19.75
CA ALA A 173 -17.61 8.89 -21.03
C ALA A 173 -19.04 9.16 -21.50
N SER A 174 -19.36 10.43 -21.78
CA SER A 174 -20.65 10.84 -22.30
C SER A 174 -20.89 10.18 -23.67
N VAL A 175 -21.50 8.99 -23.67
CA VAL A 175 -22.04 8.40 -24.90
C VAL A 175 -23.26 9.23 -25.25
N LYS A 176 -23.12 10.12 -26.24
CA LYS A 176 -24.28 10.63 -26.97
C LYS A 176 -24.75 9.47 -27.84
N GLU A 177 -25.79 8.77 -27.40
CA GLU A 177 -26.55 7.89 -28.29
C GLU A 177 -27.19 8.74 -29.38
N GLU A 178 -26.65 8.67 -30.61
CA GLU A 178 -27.42 8.99 -31.80
C GLU A 178 -28.30 7.78 -32.11
N SER A 179 -29.59 7.91 -31.79
CA SER A 179 -30.63 6.95 -32.16
C SER A 179 -30.81 6.91 -33.69
N LEU A 180 -30.68 5.73 -34.29
CA LEU A 180 -31.17 5.44 -35.65
C LEU A 180 -32.37 4.48 -35.57
N PRO A 181 -33.34 4.60 -36.50
CA PRO A 181 -34.73 4.23 -36.25
C PRO A 181 -35.01 2.73 -36.41
N GLU A 182 -35.92 2.24 -35.56
CA GLU A 182 -36.52 0.91 -35.65
C GLU A 182 -37.32 0.74 -36.95
N GLN A 183 -37.16 -0.40 -37.62
CA GLN A 183 -38.10 -0.86 -38.64
C GLN A 183 -38.99 -1.95 -38.05
N GLU A 184 -40.29 -1.67 -38.04
CA GLU A 184 -41.36 -2.62 -37.80
C GLU A 184 -41.38 -3.67 -38.91
N GLU A 185 -41.51 -4.95 -38.54
CA GLU A 185 -42.22 -5.90 -39.39
C GLU A 185 -43.06 -6.85 -38.52
N SER A 186 -44.37 -6.66 -38.67
CA SER A 186 -45.47 -7.47 -38.15
C SER A 186 -45.56 -8.82 -38.85
N THR A 187 -45.97 -9.88 -38.13
CA THR A 187 -47.09 -10.75 -38.55
C THR A 187 -47.59 -11.65 -37.40
N GLU A 188 -48.83 -11.37 -37.00
CA GLU A 188 -49.94 -12.25 -36.59
C GLU A 188 -49.85 -13.73 -37.07
N THR A 189 -50.41 -14.80 -36.48
CA THR A 189 -51.47 -15.04 -35.47
C THR A 189 -51.47 -16.55 -35.09
N ASN A 190 -51.93 -16.88 -33.87
CA ASN A 190 -53.05 -17.81 -33.55
C ASN A 190 -52.93 -18.41 -32.13
N GLY A 191 -53.87 -18.06 -31.24
CA GLY A 191 -54.17 -18.84 -30.01
C GLY A 191 -55.29 -19.87 -30.27
N PRO A 192 -56.07 -20.33 -29.27
CA PRO A 192 -55.81 -20.48 -27.83
C PRO A 192 -56.21 -21.88 -27.30
N ILE A 193 -55.70 -22.36 -26.15
CA ILE A 193 -56.41 -23.34 -25.31
C ILE A 193 -56.17 -23.08 -23.81
N ASP A 194 -57.28 -22.79 -23.14
CA ASP A 194 -57.53 -22.73 -21.69
C ASP A 194 -57.66 -24.15 -21.09
N THR A 195 -57.18 -24.38 -19.86
CA THR A 195 -57.94 -25.10 -18.81
C THR A 195 -57.21 -25.05 -17.45
N GLY A 196 -57.73 -24.23 -16.52
CA GLY A 196 -58.24 -24.73 -15.23
C GLY A 196 -57.32 -25.09 -14.06
N SER A 197 -57.40 -24.24 -13.01
CA SER A 197 -57.69 -24.58 -11.60
C SER A 197 -56.57 -24.79 -10.56
N SER A 198 -56.67 -23.97 -9.51
CA SER A 198 -56.02 -24.04 -8.19
C SER A 198 -56.50 -25.23 -7.32
N PRO A 199 -55.88 -25.51 -6.15
CA PRO A 199 -56.38 -24.92 -4.89
C PRO A 199 -55.33 -24.62 -3.78
N LYS A 200 -55.69 -23.72 -2.85
CA LYS A 200 -55.15 -23.57 -1.46
C LYS A 200 -55.93 -24.47 -0.49
N PRO A 201 -55.36 -24.89 0.66
CA PRO A 201 -55.52 -24.19 1.97
C PRO A 201 -54.20 -24.23 2.79
N GLY A 202 -53.92 -23.48 3.87
CA GLY A 202 -54.71 -22.85 4.93
C GLY A 202 -54.45 -23.56 6.27
N GLY A 203 -53.67 -22.98 7.19
CA GLY A 203 -53.54 -23.48 8.58
C GLY A 203 -52.35 -22.91 9.37
N LYS A 204 -52.64 -22.02 10.34
CA LYS A 204 -51.68 -21.45 11.31
C LYS A 204 -51.53 -22.37 12.53
N ALA A 205 -50.35 -22.43 13.13
CA ALA A 205 -50.16 -22.83 14.53
C ALA A 205 -49.14 -21.88 15.20
N ALA A 206 -49.49 -21.43 16.40
CA ALA A 206 -48.72 -20.49 17.23
C ALA A 206 -47.70 -21.23 18.10
N VAL A 207 -46.56 -20.60 18.33
CA VAL A 207 -45.52 -21.02 19.30
C VAL A 207 -45.46 -19.94 20.40
N PRO A 208 -45.40 -20.30 21.70
CA PRO A 208 -45.44 -19.35 22.81
C PRO A 208 -44.10 -18.60 23.01
N PRO A 209 -44.08 -17.47 23.76
CA PRO A 209 -42.88 -16.70 24.01
C PRO A 209 -42.10 -17.29 25.19
N ASP A 210 -40.80 -17.53 25.02
CA ASP A 210 -39.90 -17.87 26.12
C ASP A 210 -38.99 -16.69 26.49
N ASP A 211 -38.75 -16.61 27.80
CA ASP A 211 -38.25 -15.50 28.58
C ASP A 211 -36.89 -14.93 28.16
N LYS A 212 -36.83 -13.59 28.05
CA LYS A 212 -35.58 -12.83 28.05
C LYS A 212 -34.95 -12.89 29.44
N LYS A 213 -33.86 -13.64 29.59
CA LYS A 213 -32.89 -13.39 30.67
C LYS A 213 -31.84 -12.41 30.16
N GLU A 214 -31.88 -11.20 30.71
CA GLU A 214 -30.83 -10.20 30.58
C GLU A 214 -29.50 -10.77 31.10
N VAL A 215 -28.50 -10.79 30.22
CA VAL A 215 -27.09 -10.97 30.59
C VAL A 215 -26.49 -9.56 30.67
N PRO A 216 -25.70 -9.20 31.71
CA PRO A 216 -25.26 -7.82 31.89
C PRO A 216 -24.23 -7.45 30.82
N GLU A 217 -24.52 -6.40 30.04
CA GLU A 217 -23.55 -5.72 29.20
C GLU A 217 -22.47 -5.09 30.09
N ASN A 218 -21.28 -5.69 30.10
CA ASN A 218 -20.08 -5.03 30.58
C ASN A 218 -18.96 -5.31 29.58
N GLY A 219 -18.88 -4.47 28.56
CA GLY A 219 -17.86 -4.51 27.53
C GLY A 219 -17.67 -3.11 26.97
N THR A 220 -16.57 -2.48 27.36
CA THR A 220 -16.12 -1.17 26.89
C THR A 220 -16.13 -1.16 25.35
N LYS A 221 -17.04 -0.42 24.71
CA LYS A 221 -17.02 -0.24 23.26
C LYS A 221 -15.73 0.50 22.89
N ALA A 222 -14.80 -0.20 22.25
CA ALA A 222 -13.70 0.44 21.54
C ALA A 222 -14.31 1.47 20.58
N THR A 223 -13.95 2.74 20.74
CA THR A 223 -14.41 3.79 19.84
C THR A 223 -13.73 3.57 18.50
N HIS A 224 -14.47 3.07 17.51
CA HIS A 224 -14.02 2.97 16.13
C HIS A 224 -13.47 4.33 15.69
N LEU A 225 -12.17 4.43 15.41
CA LEU A 225 -11.60 5.64 14.84
C LEU A 225 -12.20 5.79 13.45
N ALA A 226 -13.08 6.78 13.28
CA ALA A 226 -13.65 7.08 11.97
C ALA A 226 -12.53 7.59 11.06
N ARG A 227 -12.35 6.93 9.90
CA ARG A 227 -11.52 7.43 8.81
C ARG A 227 -12.36 8.33 7.87
N PRO A 228 -11.75 9.31 7.18
CA PRO A 228 -12.45 10.02 6.13
C PRO A 228 -12.87 9.06 4.99
N PRO A 229 -13.85 9.43 4.16
CA PRO A 229 -14.16 8.68 2.95
C PRO A 229 -12.91 8.57 2.05
N PRO A 230 -12.64 7.41 1.42
CA PRO A 230 -11.55 7.29 0.46
C PRO A 230 -11.66 8.30 -0.67
N GLN A 231 -10.52 8.85 -1.11
CA GLN A 231 -10.46 9.78 -2.23
C GLN A 231 -10.00 9.07 -3.51
N GLN A 232 -10.74 9.22 -4.61
CA GLN A 232 -10.30 8.74 -5.92
C GLN A 232 -9.07 9.52 -6.39
N ILE A 233 -7.98 8.81 -6.66
CA ILE A 233 -6.70 9.39 -7.12
C ILE A 233 -6.25 8.86 -8.51
N SER A 234 -7.14 8.14 -9.18
CA SER A 234 -6.92 7.58 -10.51
C SER A 234 -6.52 8.60 -11.60
N PRO A 235 -5.59 8.23 -12.51
CA PRO A 235 -4.73 7.05 -12.45
C PRO A 235 -3.60 7.24 -11.42
N LEU A 236 -3.14 6.13 -10.84
CA LEU A 236 -1.93 6.07 -10.03
C LEU A 236 -0.85 5.35 -10.84
N GLY A 237 0.04 6.11 -11.49
CA GLY A 237 0.98 5.54 -12.47
C GLY A 237 0.26 4.70 -13.54
N PRO A 238 0.61 3.42 -13.73
CA PRO A 238 -0.03 2.55 -14.74
C PRO A 238 -1.39 1.99 -14.29
N PHE A 239 -1.81 2.24 -13.05
CA PHE A 239 -3.06 1.70 -12.50
C PHE A 239 -4.23 2.66 -12.74
N PRO A 240 -5.28 2.24 -13.47
CA PRO A 240 -6.41 3.11 -13.79
C PRO A 240 -7.31 3.39 -12.58
N HIS A 241 -7.26 2.57 -11.54
CA HIS A 241 -8.20 2.56 -10.42
C HIS A 241 -7.42 2.52 -9.10
N ALA A 242 -7.43 3.63 -8.37
CA ALA A 242 -6.76 3.77 -7.09
C ALA A 242 -7.52 4.75 -6.18
N LEU A 243 -7.55 4.40 -4.89
CA LEU A 243 -8.13 5.20 -3.82
C LEU A 243 -7.03 5.55 -2.82
N ASP A 244 -7.01 6.80 -2.34
CA ASP A 244 -6.34 7.18 -1.11
C ASP A 244 -7.27 6.86 0.06
N LEU A 245 -6.87 5.89 0.89
CA LEU A 245 -7.73 5.32 1.93
C LEU A 245 -8.04 6.32 3.06
N PHE A 246 -7.11 7.25 3.31
CA PHE A 246 -7.16 8.23 4.40
C PHE A 246 -7.17 9.69 3.92
N ALA A 247 -7.15 9.92 2.61
CA ALA A 247 -7.15 11.24 1.98
C ALA A 247 -5.98 12.15 2.44
N ASP A 248 -4.83 11.54 2.74
CA ASP A 248 -3.62 12.23 3.17
C ASP A 248 -2.34 11.79 2.42
N GLY A 249 -2.49 10.88 1.46
CA GLY A 249 -1.44 10.36 0.60
C GLY A 249 -0.51 9.33 1.27
N SER A 250 -0.87 8.81 2.44
CA SER A 250 -0.04 7.84 3.18
C SER A 250 -0.28 6.40 2.73
N ILE A 251 -1.53 6.03 2.42
CA ILE A 251 -1.93 4.68 2.00
C ILE A 251 -2.87 4.78 0.80
N TYR A 252 -2.48 4.13 -0.30
CA TYR A 252 -3.33 3.93 -1.46
C TYR A 252 -3.73 2.47 -1.59
N VAL A 253 -4.99 2.22 -1.98
CA VAL A 253 -5.51 0.89 -2.30
C VAL A 253 -5.82 0.84 -3.79
N ILE A 254 -5.16 -0.08 -4.48
CA ILE A 254 -5.09 -0.16 -5.94
C ILE A 254 -5.87 -1.40 -6.39
N ASP A 255 -6.77 -1.21 -7.35
CA ASP A 255 -7.47 -2.31 -8.00
C ASP A 255 -6.50 -3.06 -8.92
N THR A 256 -6.31 -4.36 -8.66
CA THR A 256 -5.36 -5.22 -9.37
C THR A 256 -6.01 -6.55 -9.77
N PRO A 257 -6.96 -6.52 -10.72
CA PRO A 257 -7.73 -7.69 -11.11
C PRO A 257 -6.89 -8.73 -11.85
N GLY A 258 -7.49 -9.92 -12.01
CA GLY A 258 -6.95 -11.04 -12.79
C GLY A 258 -6.76 -12.30 -11.96
N HIS A 259 -6.17 -12.18 -10.77
CA HIS A 259 -5.99 -13.31 -9.85
C HIS A 259 -7.32 -13.77 -9.24
N PHE A 260 -8.01 -12.85 -8.59
CA PHE A 260 -9.21 -13.14 -7.80
C PHE A 260 -10.22 -11.99 -7.87
N PRO A 261 -11.54 -12.24 -7.78
CA PRO A 261 -12.54 -11.18 -7.73
C PRO A 261 -12.28 -10.17 -6.62
N GLY A 262 -12.08 -8.91 -7.01
CA GLY A 262 -11.82 -7.80 -6.08
C GLY A 262 -10.40 -7.79 -5.50
N HIS A 263 -9.42 -8.40 -6.19
CA HIS A 263 -8.04 -8.40 -5.76
C HIS A 263 -7.44 -6.97 -5.68
N LEU A 264 -6.73 -6.68 -4.59
CA LEU A 264 -6.17 -5.37 -4.27
C LEU A 264 -4.66 -5.43 -3.99
N CYS A 265 -3.96 -4.38 -4.38
CA CYS A 265 -2.65 -4.03 -3.82
C CYS A 265 -2.77 -2.86 -2.84
N LEU A 266 -1.84 -2.79 -1.88
CA LEU A 266 -1.72 -1.65 -0.95
C LEU A 266 -0.36 -0.97 -1.12
N LEU A 267 -0.37 0.34 -1.37
CA LEU A 267 0.83 1.17 -1.48
C LEU A 267 0.97 2.08 -0.25
N ALA A 268 2.02 1.87 0.55
CA ALA A 268 2.26 2.57 1.81
C ALA A 268 3.46 3.51 1.72
N ARG A 269 3.32 4.77 2.12
CA ARG A 269 4.43 5.74 2.21
C ARG A 269 5.25 5.49 3.46
N VAL A 270 6.52 5.14 3.29
CA VAL A 270 7.44 4.81 4.39
C VAL A 270 8.54 5.86 4.63
N SER A 271 8.71 6.80 3.70
CA SER A 271 9.60 7.95 3.83
C SER A 271 9.21 9.08 2.86
N THR A 272 9.40 10.33 3.26
CA THR A 272 9.27 11.52 2.38
C THR A 272 10.62 12.00 1.84
N SER A 273 11.73 11.65 2.48
CA SER A 273 13.08 12.10 2.10
C SER A 273 14.14 11.01 2.35
N PRO A 274 14.56 10.27 1.31
CA PRO A 274 13.99 10.29 -0.03
C PRO A 274 12.59 9.67 -0.06
N ALA A 275 11.72 10.20 -0.94
CA ALA A 275 10.36 9.70 -1.09
C ALA A 275 10.37 8.21 -1.47
N THR A 276 9.80 7.38 -0.59
CA THR A 276 9.87 5.92 -0.69
C THR A 276 8.54 5.29 -0.26
N TYR A 277 8.10 4.30 -1.02
CA TYR A 277 6.89 3.53 -0.77
C TYR A 277 7.18 2.03 -0.78
N ILE A 278 6.33 1.28 -0.09
CA ILE A 278 6.24 -0.18 -0.20
C ILE A 278 4.91 -0.51 -0.88
N LEU A 279 4.95 -1.30 -1.94
CA LEU A 279 3.79 -1.87 -2.60
C LEU A 279 3.64 -3.34 -2.18
N LEU A 280 2.60 -3.61 -1.40
CA LEU A 280 2.18 -4.94 -0.99
C LEU A 280 1.28 -5.49 -2.09
N ALA A 281 1.82 -6.46 -2.85
CA ALA A 281 1.26 -6.84 -4.14
C ALA A 281 0.18 -7.94 -4.08
N GLY A 282 -0.03 -8.54 -2.90
CA GLY A 282 -0.84 -9.75 -2.78
C GLY A 282 -0.37 -10.82 -3.78
N ASP A 283 -1.34 -11.40 -4.47
CA ASP A 283 -1.18 -12.48 -5.43
C ASP A 283 -1.22 -12.00 -6.89
N CYS A 284 -0.80 -10.75 -7.15
CA CYS A 284 -0.54 -10.34 -8.53
C CYS A 284 0.42 -11.32 -9.22
N CYS A 285 1.44 -11.78 -8.48
CA CYS A 285 2.25 -12.94 -8.84
C CYS A 285 2.88 -13.57 -7.59
N HIS A 286 2.99 -14.90 -7.57
CA HIS A 286 3.40 -15.65 -6.38
C HIS A 286 4.91 -15.76 -6.18
N ASN A 287 5.71 -15.51 -7.22
CA ASN A 287 7.15 -15.73 -7.17
C ASN A 287 7.94 -14.60 -7.84
N ARG A 288 9.12 -14.28 -7.29
CA ARG A 288 9.99 -13.22 -7.80
C ARG A 288 10.41 -13.43 -9.26
N LEU A 289 10.50 -14.67 -9.74
CA LEU A 289 10.76 -14.98 -11.15
C LEU A 289 9.60 -14.57 -12.08
N CYS A 290 8.36 -14.58 -11.59
CA CYS A 290 7.20 -14.09 -12.36
C CYS A 290 7.15 -12.56 -12.43
N TYR A 291 7.69 -11.91 -11.40
CA TYR A 291 7.87 -10.46 -11.37
C TYR A 291 9.10 -9.99 -12.16
N THR A 292 10.15 -10.81 -12.26
CA THR A 292 11.41 -10.39 -12.90
C THR A 292 11.25 -10.40 -14.43
N PRO A 293 11.47 -9.27 -15.13
CA PRO A 293 11.17 -9.18 -16.56
C PRO A 293 11.94 -10.19 -17.41
N GLY A 294 11.20 -10.98 -18.17
CA GLY A 294 11.77 -11.96 -19.10
C GLY A 294 12.18 -13.28 -18.48
N GLU A 295 12.00 -13.47 -17.17
CA GLU A 295 12.33 -14.73 -16.50
C GLU A 295 11.24 -15.78 -16.67
N ARG A 296 10.08 -15.63 -16.03
CA ARG A 296 8.96 -16.59 -16.13
C ARG A 296 7.60 -15.89 -16.17
N LEU A 297 6.59 -16.58 -16.71
CA LEU A 297 5.21 -16.11 -16.73
C LEU A 297 4.40 -16.79 -15.63
N ILE A 298 3.44 -16.06 -15.05
CA ILE A 298 2.44 -16.62 -14.15
C ILE A 298 1.62 -17.73 -14.83
N SER A 299 1.31 -18.77 -14.05
CA SER A 299 0.47 -19.89 -14.49
C SER A 299 -0.98 -19.47 -14.69
N GLN A 300 -1.68 -20.17 -15.57
CA GLN A 300 -3.13 -20.03 -15.73
C GLN A 300 -3.95 -20.81 -14.69
N GLU A 301 -3.33 -21.74 -13.95
CA GLU A 301 -4.05 -22.66 -13.05
C GLU A 301 -4.59 -21.95 -11.79
N ASN A 302 -3.97 -20.84 -11.40
CA ASN A 302 -4.26 -20.14 -10.15
C ASN A 302 -4.78 -18.70 -10.37
N TYR A 303 -5.34 -18.40 -11.55
CA TYR A 303 -5.85 -17.06 -11.88
C TYR A 303 -7.21 -17.16 -12.58
N GLU A 304 -8.18 -16.37 -12.12
CA GLU A 304 -9.51 -16.28 -12.73
C GLU A 304 -9.46 -15.78 -14.18
N ASP A 305 -8.64 -14.76 -14.46
CA ASP A 305 -8.42 -14.21 -15.79
C ASP A 305 -6.91 -13.98 -16.01
N ILE A 306 -6.29 -14.94 -16.71
CA ILE A 306 -4.85 -14.93 -16.96
C ILE A 306 -4.39 -13.79 -17.87
N GLU A 307 -5.24 -13.29 -18.78
CA GLU A 307 -4.86 -12.18 -19.66
C GLU A 307 -4.82 -10.87 -18.88
N VAL A 308 -5.86 -10.62 -18.07
CA VAL A 308 -5.92 -9.47 -17.16
C VAL A 308 -4.81 -9.55 -16.12
N ALA A 309 -4.56 -10.74 -15.54
CA ALA A 309 -3.50 -10.92 -14.55
C ALA A 309 -2.11 -10.61 -15.10
N ARG A 310 -1.79 -11.05 -16.32
CA ARG A 310 -0.50 -10.74 -16.96
C ARG A 310 -0.33 -9.24 -17.22
N ASP A 311 -1.38 -8.55 -17.61
CA ASP A 311 -1.37 -7.09 -17.74
C ASP A 311 -1.15 -6.42 -16.37
N THR A 312 -1.80 -6.90 -15.30
CA THR A 312 -1.57 -6.45 -13.92
C THR A 312 -0.12 -6.65 -13.48
N VAL A 313 0.50 -7.81 -13.74
CA VAL A 313 1.92 -8.06 -13.46
C VAL A 313 2.81 -7.10 -14.23
N ALA A 314 2.54 -6.86 -15.52
CA ALA A 314 3.31 -5.93 -16.33
C ALA A 314 3.26 -4.49 -15.75
N LYS A 315 2.08 -4.05 -15.30
CA LYS A 315 1.91 -2.75 -14.61
C LYS A 315 2.71 -2.70 -13.29
N LEU A 316 2.67 -3.77 -12.50
CA LEU A 316 3.43 -3.89 -11.25
C LEU A 316 4.94 -3.75 -11.47
N VAL A 317 5.45 -4.42 -12.50
CA VAL A 317 6.87 -4.36 -12.91
C VAL A 317 7.29 -2.95 -13.32
N ASN A 318 6.50 -2.30 -14.19
CA ASN A 318 6.82 -0.96 -14.69
C ASN A 318 6.80 0.07 -13.57
N CYS A 319 5.81 -0.03 -12.68
CA CYS A 319 5.66 0.79 -11.48
C CYS A 319 6.95 0.84 -10.63
N ALA A 320 7.59 -0.29 -10.39
CA ALA A 320 8.81 -0.35 -9.58
C ALA A 320 10.06 0.15 -10.32
N ARG A 321 10.19 -0.17 -11.61
CA ARG A 321 11.42 0.10 -12.38
C ARG A 321 11.56 1.56 -12.78
N GLU A 322 10.48 2.16 -13.28
CA GLU A 322 10.57 3.47 -13.94
C GLU A 322 10.40 4.62 -12.94
N GLY A 323 10.15 4.33 -11.65
CA GLY A 323 9.82 5.35 -10.65
C GLY A 323 8.54 6.12 -11.02
N GLU A 324 7.66 5.45 -11.77
CA GLU A 324 6.60 6.08 -12.55
C GLU A 324 5.26 6.19 -11.83
N LEU A 325 5.16 5.73 -10.58
CA LEU A 325 3.98 6.03 -9.79
C LEU A 325 3.87 7.54 -9.70
N LYS A 326 2.89 8.12 -10.38
CA LYS A 326 2.55 9.54 -10.39
C LYS A 326 1.14 9.64 -9.85
N VAL A 327 0.93 10.53 -8.88
CA VAL A 327 -0.42 10.95 -8.50
C VAL A 327 -0.73 12.20 -9.33
N GLY A 328 -1.70 12.10 -10.23
CA GLY A 328 -2.08 13.23 -11.08
C GLY A 328 -1.02 13.61 -12.14
N LYS A 329 -0.97 14.90 -12.50
CA LYS A 329 -0.20 15.44 -13.65
C LYS A 329 1.18 16.02 -13.28
N GLU A 330 1.67 15.81 -12.06
CA GLU A 330 2.91 16.46 -11.59
C GLU A 330 4.18 15.82 -12.19
N GLU A 331 5.18 16.66 -12.51
CA GLU A 331 6.50 16.24 -12.94
C GLU A 331 7.28 15.67 -11.74
N GLY A 332 7.74 14.41 -11.81
CA GLY A 332 8.68 13.84 -10.84
C GLY A 332 8.30 12.49 -10.19
N GLY A 333 7.07 11.99 -10.35
CA GLY A 333 6.63 10.76 -9.66
C GLY A 333 6.44 10.95 -8.15
N ILE A 334 5.89 9.95 -7.46
CA ILE A 334 5.66 9.96 -6.01
C ILE A 334 6.91 9.60 -5.22
N GLY A 335 7.88 8.94 -5.84
CA GLY A 335 9.07 8.39 -5.18
C GLY A 335 9.45 7.01 -5.71
N LYS A 336 10.43 6.37 -5.06
CA LYS A 336 10.82 4.98 -5.38
C LYS A 336 9.93 3.98 -4.64
N VAL A 337 9.70 2.83 -5.25
CA VAL A 337 8.77 1.82 -4.73
C VAL A 337 9.46 0.47 -4.62
N VAL A 338 9.34 -0.14 -3.44
CA VAL A 338 9.74 -1.53 -3.18
C VAL A 338 8.51 -2.41 -3.29
N VAL A 339 8.57 -3.43 -4.14
CA VAL A 339 7.47 -4.40 -4.30
C VAL A 339 7.75 -5.64 -3.46
N ILE A 340 6.77 -6.03 -2.64
CA ILE A 340 6.77 -7.27 -1.86
C ILE A 340 5.56 -8.12 -2.31
N LEU A 341 5.84 -9.34 -2.76
CA LEU A 341 4.85 -10.35 -3.15
C LEU A 341 4.44 -11.17 -1.92
N ALA A 342 3.25 -11.76 -1.91
CA ALA A 342 2.75 -12.50 -0.74
C ALA A 342 3.53 -13.79 -0.43
N HIS A 343 4.09 -14.44 -1.46
CA HIS A 343 4.65 -15.80 -1.37
C HIS A 343 6.09 -15.94 -1.86
N GLU A 344 6.85 -14.84 -1.88
CA GLU A 344 8.26 -14.91 -2.26
C GLU A 344 9.15 -15.28 -1.08
N LYS A 345 9.91 -16.36 -1.26
CA LYS A 345 10.82 -16.86 -0.23
C LYS A 345 12.02 -15.94 -0.02
N GLU A 346 12.49 -15.30 -1.09
CA GLU A 346 13.67 -14.44 -1.07
C GLU A 346 13.51 -13.28 -0.09
N ARG A 347 12.32 -12.67 -0.01
CA ARG A 347 12.09 -11.56 0.94
C ARG A 347 12.01 -12.02 2.39
N GLU A 348 11.60 -13.25 2.66
CA GLU A 348 11.59 -13.78 4.03
C GLU A 348 12.99 -13.72 4.66
N GLU A 349 14.02 -14.00 3.85
CA GLU A 349 15.42 -14.02 4.29
C GLU A 349 16.04 -12.62 4.33
N GLU A 350 15.59 -11.70 3.46
CA GLU A 350 16.18 -10.37 3.28
C GLU A 350 15.56 -9.29 4.18
N MET A 351 14.26 -9.36 4.45
CA MET A 351 13.53 -8.28 5.10
C MET A 351 13.49 -8.43 6.62
N PRO A 352 13.52 -7.33 7.39
CA PRO A 352 13.31 -7.42 8.82
C PRO A 352 11.86 -7.83 9.11
N LEU A 353 11.68 -8.92 9.85
CA LEU A 353 10.37 -9.39 10.31
C LEU A 353 9.96 -8.74 11.63
N PHE A 354 8.66 -8.71 11.88
CA PHE A 354 8.03 -8.21 13.10
C PHE A 354 8.73 -8.82 14.35
N PRO A 355 9.04 -8.00 15.38
CA PRO A 355 8.57 -6.63 15.60
C PRO A 355 9.41 -5.52 14.93
N LYS A 356 10.35 -5.83 14.04
CA LYS A 356 11.14 -4.80 13.36
C LYS A 356 10.34 -4.13 12.23
N GLU A 357 10.63 -2.86 11.99
CA GLU A 357 10.02 -2.06 10.93
C GLU A 357 10.75 -2.22 9.60
N LEU A 358 10.00 -2.17 8.50
CA LEU A 358 10.52 -2.19 7.14
C LEU A 358 10.99 -0.80 6.65
N ASN A 359 10.61 0.29 7.31
CA ASN A 359 10.78 1.65 6.77
C ASN A 359 12.22 1.97 6.33
N SER A 360 13.21 1.79 7.22
CA SER A 360 14.61 2.06 6.88
C SER A 360 15.15 1.06 5.85
N TRP A 361 14.78 -0.21 5.98
CA TRP A 361 15.17 -1.25 5.02
C TRP A 361 14.64 -0.93 3.61
N ALA A 362 13.39 -0.49 3.49
CA ALA A 362 12.78 -0.14 2.21
C ALA A 362 13.45 1.08 1.56
N VAL A 363 13.84 2.09 2.35
CA VAL A 363 14.66 3.21 1.84
C VAL A 363 16.02 2.72 1.36
N GLU A 364 16.65 1.80 2.08
CA GLU A 364 17.92 1.24 1.64
C GLU A 364 17.77 0.45 0.35
N GLU A 365 16.78 -0.44 0.29
CA GLU A 365 16.40 -1.29 -0.84
C GLU A 365 16.10 -0.48 -2.10
N ALA A 366 15.17 0.48 -2.00
CA ALA A 366 14.70 1.28 -3.12
C ALA A 366 15.79 2.13 -3.77
N TRP A 367 16.85 2.43 -3.03
CA TRP A 367 17.93 3.33 -3.44
C TRP A 367 19.31 2.64 -3.48
N LYS A 368 19.36 1.29 -3.51
CA LYS A 368 20.61 0.52 -3.62
C LYS A 368 21.44 0.93 -4.84
N GLU A 369 20.83 0.93 -6.03
CA GLU A 369 21.51 1.25 -7.30
C GLU A 369 22.06 2.69 -7.33
N ALA A 370 21.29 3.66 -6.82
CA ALA A 370 21.73 5.06 -6.74
C ALA A 370 22.96 5.21 -5.82
N LYS A 371 23.06 4.43 -4.75
CA LYS A 371 24.26 4.41 -3.89
C LYS A 371 25.46 3.79 -4.61
N GLU A 372 25.24 2.75 -5.40
CA GLU A 372 26.28 2.07 -6.18
C GLU A 372 26.83 2.94 -7.33
N GLU A 373 26.01 3.78 -7.97
CA GLU A 373 26.46 4.74 -8.99
C GLU A 373 27.15 5.98 -8.41
N ILE A 374 26.66 6.48 -7.26
CA ILE A 374 27.22 7.68 -6.60
C ILE A 374 28.57 7.39 -5.93
N THR A 375 28.81 6.17 -5.45
CA THR A 375 30.04 5.82 -4.73
C THR A 375 31.31 5.96 -5.59
N PRO A 376 31.37 5.40 -6.82
CA PRO A 376 32.46 5.64 -7.75
C PRO A 376 32.61 7.10 -8.16
N LEU A 377 31.50 7.84 -8.35
CA LEU A 377 31.53 9.26 -8.70
C LEU A 377 32.08 10.14 -7.57
N ARG A 378 31.75 9.84 -6.32
CA ARG A 378 32.34 10.49 -5.14
C ARG A 378 33.82 10.16 -4.99
N GLN A 379 34.20 8.90 -5.19
CA GLN A 379 35.62 8.49 -5.17
C GLN A 379 36.40 9.12 -6.33
N LYS A 380 35.80 9.26 -7.51
CA LYS A 380 36.37 9.94 -8.68
C LYS A 380 36.51 11.43 -8.43
N ARG A 381 35.49 12.11 -7.89
CA ARG A 381 35.56 13.54 -7.52
C ARG A 381 36.61 13.78 -6.44
N ALA A 382 36.70 12.93 -5.41
CA ALA A 382 37.74 13.03 -4.39
C ALA A 382 39.15 12.86 -4.98
N ARG A 383 39.33 11.93 -5.95
CA ARG A 383 40.60 11.76 -6.68
C ARG A 383 40.92 12.89 -7.66
N GLU A 384 39.90 13.52 -8.23
CA GLU A 384 40.05 14.68 -9.12
C GLU A 384 40.31 15.98 -8.33
N GLU A 385 39.84 16.05 -7.09
CA GLU A 385 40.15 17.13 -6.14
C GLU A 385 41.53 16.95 -5.46
N GLU A 386 42.12 15.75 -5.50
CA GLU A 386 43.48 15.43 -5.02
C GLU A 386 44.60 15.68 -6.05
N VAL A 387 44.35 16.44 -7.12
CA VAL A 387 45.42 16.88 -8.03
C VAL A 387 45.99 18.22 -7.57
N ASP A 388 47.17 18.09 -6.95
CA ASP A 388 48.18 19.09 -6.58
C ASP A 388 48.21 19.58 -5.12
N GLU A 389 48.37 18.62 -4.18
CA GLU A 389 48.69 18.88 -2.77
C GLU A 389 50.02 19.64 -2.58
N GLU A 390 50.93 19.71 -3.57
CA GLU A 390 52.20 20.44 -3.42
C GLU A 390 52.13 21.93 -3.84
N ASP A 391 51.15 22.33 -4.67
CA ASP A 391 50.95 23.72 -5.12
C ASP A 391 49.78 24.42 -4.41
N ALA A 392 48.74 23.65 -4.03
CA ALA A 392 47.64 24.16 -3.20
C ALA A 392 48.12 24.51 -1.78
N ASP A 393 48.94 23.66 -1.16
CA ASP A 393 49.45 23.89 0.18
C ASP A 393 50.47 25.06 0.21
N ARG A 394 51.25 25.24 -0.85
CA ARG A 394 52.11 26.45 -1.03
C ARG A 394 51.30 27.73 -1.24
N THR A 395 50.17 27.66 -1.94
CA THR A 395 49.30 28.81 -2.22
C THR A 395 48.47 29.20 -0.99
N ILE A 396 48.01 28.22 -0.21
CA ILE A 396 47.27 28.44 1.04
C ILE A 396 48.22 28.91 2.14
N LYS A 397 49.42 28.33 2.26
CA LYS A 397 50.44 28.75 3.23
C LYS A 397 50.95 30.17 2.97
N ARG A 398 51.13 30.59 1.70
CA ARG A 398 51.42 32.00 1.35
C ARG A 398 50.28 32.96 1.68
N LYS A 399 49.01 32.53 1.58
CA LYS A 399 47.84 33.35 1.94
C LYS A 399 47.63 33.44 3.46
N LEU A 400 47.98 32.39 4.21
CA LEU A 400 47.90 32.38 5.68
C LEU A 400 49.08 33.12 6.34
N GLU A 401 50.30 32.99 5.83
CA GLU A 401 51.49 33.69 6.36
C GLU A 401 51.45 35.20 6.08
N ALA A 402 50.76 35.65 5.01
CA ALA A 402 50.49 37.07 4.77
C ALA A 402 49.45 37.68 5.74
N THR A 403 48.75 36.86 6.52
CA THR A 403 47.67 37.29 7.43
C THR A 403 48.12 37.33 8.89
N ILE A 404 49.30 36.79 9.21
CA ILE A 404 49.79 36.69 10.60
C ILE A 404 51.27 37.14 10.66
N GLU A 405 51.53 38.39 10.32
CA GLU A 405 52.67 39.12 10.88
C GLU A 405 52.34 40.63 11.01
N ASN A 406 51.77 40.90 12.18
CA ASN A 406 51.93 42.09 13.02
C ASN A 406 51.11 43.37 12.80
N PRO A 407 50.80 44.04 13.92
CA PRO A 407 49.69 44.96 14.08
C PRO A 407 50.13 46.43 13.95
N SER A 408 49.13 47.31 14.05
CA SER A 408 49.15 48.74 14.37
C SER A 408 49.01 49.76 13.23
N ASP A 409 48.10 50.68 13.54
CA ASP A 409 47.96 52.07 13.13
C ASP A 409 47.55 52.43 11.70
N GLY A 410 46.46 53.20 11.62
CA GLY A 410 46.06 53.80 10.37
C GLY A 410 44.83 54.69 10.45
N LYS A 411 44.89 55.77 11.24
CA LYS A 411 44.09 56.96 10.95
C LYS A 411 44.34 57.39 9.50
N GLY A 412 43.26 57.50 8.74
CA GLY A 412 42.96 58.52 7.73
C GLY A 412 44.03 58.86 6.67
N HIS A 413 43.61 58.82 5.41
CA HIS A 413 43.77 59.94 4.48
C HIS A 413 42.79 59.75 3.30
N GLY A 414 42.05 60.80 2.99
CA GLY A 414 41.25 60.86 1.77
C GLY A 414 42.12 61.15 0.55
N THR A 415 41.56 60.91 -0.64
CA THR A 415 41.51 61.93 -1.70
C THR A 415 40.63 61.48 -2.87
N LYS A 416 39.72 62.39 -3.23
CA LYS A 416 39.27 62.76 -4.58
C LYS A 416 38.51 61.72 -5.42
N THR A 417 37.18 61.90 -5.44
CA THR A 417 36.40 61.90 -6.68
C THR A 417 35.55 63.17 -6.77
N LYS A 418 35.55 63.77 -7.96
CA LYS A 418 34.81 64.97 -8.37
C LYS A 418 33.30 64.69 -8.42
N ARG A 419 32.50 65.64 -7.93
CA ARG A 419 31.27 66.23 -8.52
C ARG A 419 30.58 67.02 -7.41
N GLU A 420 30.62 68.35 -7.50
CA GLU A 420 29.53 69.23 -7.94
C GLU A 420 28.91 69.90 -6.71
N GLU A 421 28.54 71.15 -6.92
CA GLU A 421 28.22 72.21 -5.97
C GLU A 421 26.95 71.89 -5.15
N ASP A 422 26.92 72.28 -3.87
CA ASP A 422 25.91 73.20 -3.33
C ASP A 422 26.00 73.34 -1.80
N GLU A 423 25.65 74.55 -1.35
CA GLU A 423 25.74 75.09 0.00
C GLU A 423 24.76 74.48 1.02
N ALA A 424 25.12 74.55 2.31
CA ALA A 424 24.33 75.12 3.42
C ALA A 424 24.44 74.36 4.76
N ASP A 425 24.94 75.09 5.77
CA ASP A 425 24.50 75.24 7.16
C ASP A 425 24.22 74.06 8.13
N GLY A 426 24.65 74.25 9.39
CA GLY A 426 24.03 73.66 10.58
C GLY A 426 24.95 72.81 11.47
N VAL A 427 25.78 73.38 12.35
CA VAL A 427 25.48 73.71 13.77
C VAL A 427 25.60 72.54 14.77
N ALA A 428 26.57 72.74 15.69
CA ALA A 428 26.59 72.44 17.14
C ALA A 428 26.88 71.04 17.72
N ALA A 429 27.96 71.05 18.53
CA ALA A 429 28.07 70.66 19.95
C ALA A 429 27.79 69.19 20.35
N GLY A 430 28.55 68.55 21.23
CA GLY A 430 29.65 68.99 22.09
C GLY A 430 29.93 67.91 23.15
N ALA A 431 31.09 68.02 23.82
CA ALA A 431 31.39 67.55 25.19
C ALA A 431 31.27 66.03 25.50
N ALA A 432 32.06 65.39 26.37
CA ALA A 432 33.24 65.73 27.15
C ALA A 432 33.77 64.45 27.84
N LYS A 433 35.05 64.50 28.24
CA LYS A 433 35.73 63.83 29.38
C LYS A 433 35.75 62.30 29.43
N LYS A 434 36.93 61.68 29.28
CA LYS A 434 37.97 61.45 30.32
C LYS A 434 37.45 60.68 31.54
N GLN A 435 37.91 59.45 31.70
CA GLN A 435 38.83 59.11 32.80
C GLN A 435 39.53 57.76 32.54
N ARG A 436 40.72 57.66 33.11
CA ARG A 436 41.83 56.75 32.85
C ARG A 436 42.32 56.28 34.21
N THR A 437 42.56 54.98 34.37
CA THR A 437 43.35 54.26 35.40
C THR A 437 42.83 52.81 35.37
N GLN A 438 43.63 51.76 35.47
CA GLN A 438 45.07 51.56 35.39
C GLN A 438 45.27 50.09 35.04
#